data_AF-A0A5K0WB33-F1
#
_entry.id   AF-A0A5K0WB33-F1
#
_cell.length_a   1.000
_cell.length_b   1.000
_cell.length_c   1.000
_cell.angle_alpha   90.00
_cell.angle_beta   90.00
_cell.angle_gamma   90.00
#
_symmetry.space_group_name_H-M   'P 1'
#
loop_
_entity.id
_entity.type
_entity.pdbx_description
1 polymer ?
#
loop_
_entity_poly.entity_id
_entity_poly.type
_entity_poly.pdbx_seq_one_letter_code
_entity_poly.pdbx_strand_id
1 'polypeptide(L)'
;MENRELRRRVDEELARGEECMRRLQRSMDEQGTSRPELRDLLARDVLTSLANVRCLLKSEESWSAEPPPVAAGVTESPRSICSSPLGDFYDKNSGTVFGDQERREVRKK
;
A
#
# COMPACT_ATOMS: atom_id res chain seq x y z
N MET A 1 12.69 10.57 6.53
CA MET A 1 13.98 10.11 5.98
C MET A 1 14.30 11.05 4.84
N GLU A 2 15.50 11.64 4.78
CA GLU A 2 15.84 12.52 3.66
C GLU A 2 15.89 11.71 2.35
N ASN A 3 15.44 12.28 1.22
CA ASN A 3 15.37 11.58 -0.08
C ASN A 3 16.74 10.99 -0.49
N ARG A 4 17.85 11.64 -0.10
CA ARG A 4 19.22 11.13 -0.31
C ARG A 4 19.51 9.83 0.44
N GLU A 5 19.05 9.72 1.68
CA GLU A 5 19.23 8.53 2.51
C GLU A 5 18.36 7.37 1.99
N LEU A 6 17.15 7.67 1.48
CA LEU A 6 16.31 6.64 0.87
C LEU A 6 16.95 6.06 -0.39
N ARG A 7 17.41 6.91 -1.31
CA ARG A 7 18.11 6.48 -2.53
C ARG A 7 19.28 5.56 -2.21
N ARG A 8 20.10 5.95 -1.24
CA ARG A 8 21.20 5.13 -0.76
C ARG A 8 20.74 3.75 -0.28
N ARG A 9 19.67 3.66 0.52
CA ARG A 9 19.15 2.38 1.01
C ARG A 9 18.58 1.51 -0.11
N VAL A 10 17.94 2.12 -1.10
CA VAL A 10 17.46 1.41 -2.30
C VAL A 10 18.64 0.83 -3.06
N ASP A 11 19.70 1.62 -3.29
CA ASP A 11 20.91 1.16 -3.98
C ASP A 11 21.61 0.03 -3.21
N GLU A 12 21.69 0.12 -1.88
CA GLU A 12 22.26 -0.93 -1.03
C GLU A 12 21.47 -2.25 -1.13
N GLU A 13 20.13 -2.19 -1.10
CA GLU A 13 19.30 -3.39 -1.25
C GLU A 13 19.40 -3.99 -2.64
N LEU A 14 19.40 -3.17 -3.70
CA LEU A 14 19.56 -3.64 -5.07
C LEU A 14 20.92 -4.34 -5.26
N ALA A 15 22.01 -3.73 -4.78
CA ALA A 15 23.35 -4.32 -4.84
C ALA A 15 23.41 -5.67 -4.10
N ARG A 16 22.76 -5.79 -2.94
CA ARG A 16 22.62 -7.07 -2.21
C ARG A 16 21.88 -8.13 -3.05
N GLY A 17 20.75 -7.76 -3.64
CA GLY A 17 19.95 -8.66 -4.49
C GLY A 17 20.72 -9.14 -5.71
N GLU A 18 21.44 -8.25 -6.38
CA GLU A 18 22.30 -8.58 -7.53
C GLU A 18 23.42 -9.56 -7.16
N GLU A 19 24.07 -9.36 -6.01
CA GLU A 19 25.11 -10.29 -5.54
C GLU A 19 24.52 -11.68 -5.25
N CYS A 20 23.36 -11.75 -4.57
CA CYS A 20 22.69 -13.03 -4.33
C CYS A 20 22.27 -13.72 -5.64
N MET A 21 21.79 -12.97 -6.63
CA MET A 21 21.50 -13.50 -7.98
C MET A 21 22.75 -14.03 -8.67
N ARG A 22 23.87 -13.30 -8.64
CA ARG A 22 25.15 -13.75 -9.22
C ARG A 22 25.68 -15.00 -8.53
N ARG A 23 25.48 -15.14 -7.21
CA ARG A 23 25.82 -16.37 -6.46
C ARG A 23 24.89 -17.52 -6.81
N LEU A 24 23.60 -17.26 -6.98
CA LEU A 24 22.62 -18.26 -7.37
C LEU A 24 22.92 -18.81 -8.76
N GLN A 25 23.22 -17.93 -9.72
CA GLN A 25 23.60 -18.31 -11.08
C GLN A 25 24.84 -19.21 -11.09
N ARG A 26 25.92 -18.79 -10.41
CA ARG A 26 27.13 -19.63 -10.24
C ARG A 26 26.80 -21.00 -9.63
N SER A 27 25.95 -21.04 -8.60
CA SER A 27 25.54 -22.30 -7.97
C SER A 27 24.70 -23.20 -8.88
N MET A 28 23.97 -22.65 -9.84
CA MET A 28 23.25 -23.42 -10.85
C MET A 28 24.18 -23.94 -11.95
N ASP A 29 25.17 -23.13 -12.35
CA ASP A 29 26.14 -23.44 -13.40
C ASP A 29 27.20 -24.47 -12.95
N GLU A 30 27.50 -24.53 -11.65
CA GLU A 30 28.35 -25.54 -11.03
C GLU A 30 27.65 -26.92 -11.06
N GLN A 31 27.73 -27.58 -12.21
CA GLN A 31 27.31 -28.96 -12.45
C GLN A 31 28.15 -29.95 -11.63
N GLY A 32 27.86 -30.07 -10.34
CA GLY A 32 28.56 -31.03 -9.47
C GLY A 32 28.21 -30.92 -8.00
N THR A 33 27.77 -29.75 -7.54
CA THR A 33 27.31 -29.55 -6.16
C THR A 33 25.81 -29.33 -6.14
N SER A 34 25.06 -30.41 -5.95
CA SER A 34 23.66 -30.40 -5.53
C SER A 34 23.56 -29.75 -4.14
N ARG A 35 23.55 -28.42 -4.08
CA ARG A 35 23.27 -27.64 -2.86
C ARG A 35 21.91 -26.94 -3.01
N PRO A 36 20.79 -27.68 -3.07
CA PRO A 36 19.46 -27.09 -3.20
C PRO A 36 19.15 -26.11 -2.06
N GLU A 37 19.59 -26.42 -0.84
CA GLU A 37 19.42 -25.55 0.34
C GLU A 37 20.10 -24.18 0.16
N LEU A 38 21.29 -24.14 -0.45
CA LEU A 38 22.00 -22.89 -0.74
C LEU A 38 21.26 -22.08 -1.82
N ARG A 39 20.73 -22.76 -2.84
CA ARG A 39 19.96 -22.11 -3.92
C ARG A 39 18.67 -21.50 -3.37
N ASP A 40 17.95 -22.26 -2.54
CA ASP A 40 16.72 -21.79 -1.88
C ASP A 40 17.00 -20.60 -0.95
N LEU A 41 18.10 -20.64 -0.20
CA LEU A 41 18.53 -19.52 0.64
C LEU A 41 18.85 -18.28 -0.20
N LEU A 42 19.65 -18.41 -1.25
CA LEU A 42 19.98 -17.29 -2.14
C LEU A 42 18.74 -16.72 -2.83
N ALA A 43 17.81 -17.58 -3.27
CA ALA A 43 16.55 -17.14 -3.87
C ALA A 43 15.68 -16.36 -2.86
N ARG A 44 15.60 -16.83 -1.61
CA ARG A 44 14.90 -16.10 -0.53
C ARG A 44 15.54 -14.75 -0.24
N ASP A 45 16.87 -14.68 -0.23
CA ASP A 45 17.58 -13.41 0.00
C ASP A 45 17.32 -12.40 -1.11
N VAL A 46 17.27 -12.85 -2.38
CA VAL A 46 16.88 -12.00 -3.52
C VAL A 46 15.45 -11.47 -3.35
N LEU A 47 14.49 -12.35 -3.04
CA LEU A 47 13.10 -11.95 -2.82
C LEU A 47 12.97 -10.96 -1.65
N THR A 48 13.75 -11.14 -0.59
CA THR A 48 13.78 -10.26 0.58
C THR A 48 14.32 -8.89 0.22
N SER A 49 15.44 -8.81 -0.50
CA SER A 49 15.99 -7.55 -1.00
C SER A 49 14.97 -6.79 -1.87
N LEU A 50 14.30 -7.48 -2.81
CA LEU A 50 13.25 -6.86 -3.63
C LEU A 50 12.05 -6.39 -2.79
N ALA A 51 11.65 -7.15 -1.77
CA ALA A 51 10.58 -6.74 -0.86
C ALA A 51 10.98 -5.48 -0.06
N ASN A 52 12.24 -5.39 0.38
CA ASN A 52 12.78 -4.21 1.07
C ASN A 52 12.76 -2.98 0.15
N VAL A 53 13.22 -3.10 -1.09
CA VAL A 53 13.14 -2.02 -2.09
C VAL A 53 11.70 -1.56 -2.28
N ARG A 54 10.75 -2.49 -2.45
CA ARG A 54 9.32 -2.15 -2.60
C ARG A 54 8.77 -1.43 -1.36
N CYS A 55 9.19 -1.81 -0.16
CA CYS A 55 8.79 -1.16 1.08
C CYS A 55 9.34 0.27 1.17
N LEU A 56 10.62 0.44 0.87
CA LEU A 56 11.30 1.73 0.84
C LEU A 56 10.63 2.68 -0.16
N LEU A 57 10.32 2.22 -1.37
CA LEU A 57 9.69 3.05 -2.41
C LEU A 57 8.23 3.39 -2.08
N LYS A 58 7.46 2.47 -1.50
CA LYS A 58 6.08 2.75 -1.04
C LYS A 58 6.04 3.78 0.09
N SER A 59 7.10 3.89 0.88
CA SER A 59 7.16 4.91 1.93
C SER A 59 7.19 6.35 1.37
N GLU A 60 7.63 6.57 0.11
CA GLU A 60 7.59 7.90 -0.53
C GLU A 60 6.21 8.29 -1.06
N GLU A 61 5.32 7.34 -1.34
CA GLU A 61 3.95 7.61 -1.83
C GLU A 61 3.09 8.34 -0.76
N SER A 62 3.58 8.41 0.47
CA SER A 62 2.98 9.19 1.57
C SER A 62 3.57 10.59 1.78
N TRP A 63 4.55 11.02 0.97
CA TRP A 63 5.29 12.28 1.17
C TRP A 63 4.97 13.38 0.14
N SER A 64 4.23 13.08 -0.93
CA SER A 64 3.77 14.06 -1.92
C SER A 64 2.24 14.17 -1.99
N ALA A 65 1.54 13.94 -0.89
CA ALA A 65 0.21 14.51 -0.76
C ALA A 65 0.42 16.01 -0.55
N GLU A 66 0.39 16.78 -1.64
CA GLU A 66 0.07 18.21 -1.53
C GLU A 66 -1.12 18.31 -0.56
N PRO A 67 -1.03 19.12 0.50
CA PRO A 67 -2.22 19.39 1.30
C PRO A 67 -3.30 19.88 0.32
N PRO A 68 -4.55 19.37 0.40
CA PRO A 68 -5.61 19.87 -0.45
C PRO A 68 -5.59 21.40 -0.36
N PRO A 69 -5.65 22.13 -1.49
CA PRO A 69 -5.54 23.58 -1.48
C PRO A 69 -6.49 24.09 -0.42
N VAL A 70 -5.92 24.69 0.63
CA VAL A 70 -6.69 25.32 1.69
C VAL A 70 -7.59 26.30 0.96
N ALA A 71 -8.89 26.00 0.93
CA ALA A 71 -9.89 26.89 0.38
C ALA A 71 -9.77 28.19 1.18
N ALA A 72 -9.05 29.15 0.60
CA ALA A 72 -8.85 30.45 1.18
C ALA A 72 -10.20 31.14 1.22
N GLY A 73 -10.65 31.45 2.43
CA GLY A 73 -11.69 32.44 2.69
C GLY A 73 -13.08 31.85 2.83
N VAL A 74 -13.53 31.70 4.07
CA VAL A 74 -14.57 32.60 4.60
C VAL A 74 -14.26 32.83 6.09
N THR A 75 -13.58 33.94 6.39
CA THR A 75 -13.53 34.48 7.76
C THR A 75 -14.81 35.30 7.97
N GLU A 76 -15.89 34.65 8.37
CA GLU A 76 -17.09 35.36 8.83
C GLU A 76 -17.23 35.15 10.34
N SER A 77 -17.13 36.26 11.06
CA SER A 77 -17.31 36.34 12.52
C SER A 77 -18.67 35.78 12.94
N PRO A 78 -18.78 35.11 14.10
CA PRO A 78 -20.06 34.63 14.59
C PRO A 78 -20.87 35.82 15.10
N ARG A 79 -21.78 36.35 14.28
CA ARG A 79 -22.89 37.15 14.80
C ARG A 79 -23.95 36.19 15.30
N SER A 80 -24.06 36.13 16.63
CA SER A 80 -25.18 35.52 17.35
C SER A 80 -26.50 36.07 16.82
N ILE A 81 -27.36 35.21 16.28
CA ILE A 81 -28.77 35.51 16.06
C ILE A 81 -29.59 34.31 16.47
N CYS A 82 -30.28 34.48 17.58
CA CYS A 82 -31.39 33.66 18.06
C CYS A 82 -32.56 33.80 17.09
N SER A 83 -33.17 32.70 16.65
CA SER A 83 -34.61 32.58 16.31
C SER A 83 -34.94 31.17 15.80
N SER A 84 -35.48 30.36 16.71
CA SER A 84 -36.62 29.41 16.62
C SER A 84 -36.88 28.47 15.42
N PRO A 85 -37.54 27.31 15.69
CA PRO A 85 -37.51 26.10 14.89
C PRO A 85 -38.72 25.95 13.96
N LEU A 86 -38.58 25.04 12.97
CA LEU A 86 -39.61 24.29 12.21
C LEU A 86 -39.31 24.31 10.71
N GLY A 87 -39.08 23.11 10.16
CA GLY A 87 -38.94 22.92 8.73
C GLY A 87 -38.44 21.53 8.37
N ASP A 88 -39.09 20.49 8.89
CA ASP A 88 -39.01 19.14 8.31
C ASP A 88 -39.50 19.21 6.87
N PHE A 89 -38.56 19.28 5.92
CA PHE A 89 -38.79 18.91 4.53
C PHE A 89 -37.54 18.20 4.03
N TYR A 90 -37.43 16.93 4.38
CA TYR A 90 -36.58 16.01 3.63
C TYR A 90 -37.41 15.06 2.78
N ASP A 91 -36.88 14.91 1.58
CA ASP A 91 -37.46 14.43 0.35
C ASP A 91 -37.99 12.99 0.40
N LYS A 92 -39.27 12.81 0.03
CA LYS A 92 -39.89 11.51 -0.24
C LYS A 92 -39.41 11.03 -1.60
N ASN A 93 -38.18 10.51 -1.75
CA ASN A 93 -37.84 9.75 -2.97
C ASN A 93 -36.56 8.88 -2.98
N SER A 94 -36.05 8.38 -1.86
CA SER A 94 -35.07 7.27 -1.95
C SER A 94 -34.95 6.42 -0.69
N GLY A 95 -36.09 6.10 -0.08
CA GLY A 95 -36.17 5.13 1.00
C GLY A 95 -35.75 3.72 0.55
N THR A 96 -34.65 3.27 1.12
CA THR A 96 -34.30 1.87 1.47
C THR A 96 -33.64 0.97 0.42
N VAL A 97 -32.35 0.77 0.69
CA VAL A 97 -31.52 -0.41 0.43
C VAL A 97 -32.19 -1.65 1.06
N PHE A 98 -32.41 -2.71 0.26
CA PHE A 98 -32.55 -4.06 0.80
C PHE A 98 -31.24 -4.81 0.56
N GLY A 99 -30.61 -5.22 1.66
CA GLY A 99 -29.48 -6.12 1.65
C GLY A 99 -29.90 -7.51 1.17
N ASP A 100 -29.12 -8.07 0.27
CA ASP A 100 -29.22 -9.48 -0.10
C ASP A 100 -28.92 -10.33 1.14
N GLN A 101 -29.98 -10.87 1.72
CA GLN A 101 -29.96 -11.82 2.80
C GLN A 101 -29.61 -13.20 2.24
N GLU A 102 -28.45 -13.68 2.66
CA GLU A 102 -27.94 -15.05 2.54
C GLU A 102 -29.05 -16.11 2.64
N ARG A 103 -29.20 -16.95 1.60
CA ARG A 103 -29.73 -18.31 1.74
C ARG A 103 -28.90 -19.29 0.93
N ARG A 104 -28.06 -20.03 1.66
CA ARG A 104 -27.61 -21.38 1.32
C ARG A 104 -28.83 -22.25 1.01
N GLU A 105 -28.83 -22.86 -0.17
CA GLU A 105 -29.37 -24.21 -0.38
C GLU A 105 -28.80 -24.78 -1.68
N VAL A 106 -27.83 -25.69 -1.58
CA VAL A 106 -27.58 -26.64 -2.68
C VAL A 106 -27.49 -28.03 -2.06
N ARG A 107 -28.60 -28.76 -2.17
CA ARG A 107 -28.67 -30.21 -2.01
C ARG A 107 -29.16 -30.80 -3.33
N LYS A 108 -28.66 -32.00 -3.65
CA LYS A 108 -28.92 -32.92 -4.78
C LYS A 108 -27.76 -32.89 -5.78
N LYS A 109 -27.20 -34.03 -6.21
CA LYS A 109 -27.71 -35.40 -6.23
C LYS A 109 -26.52 -36.36 -6.35
#